data_AF-A0A1V6H817-F1
#
_entry.id   AF-A0A1V6H817-F1
#
_cell.length_a   1.000
_cell.length_b   1.000
_cell.length_c   1.000
_cell.angle_alpha   90.00
_cell.angle_beta   90.00
_cell.angle_gamma   90.00
#
_symmetry.space_group_name_H-M   'P 1'
#
loop_
_entity.id
_entity.type
_entity.pdbx_description
1 polymer ?
#
loop_
_entity_poly.entity_id
_entity_poly.type
_entity_poly.pdbx_seq_one_letter_code
_entity_poly.pdbx_strand_id
1 'polypeptide(L)'
;MPQRVVKRANEILVQLEQDNRQSVVSAKQLDNLPMREDMQLSFFQLDDPVLEQIRDEIKNADLNNLTPLEALNKLAEIKRIITGK
;
A
#
# COMPACT_ATOMS: atom_id res chain seq x y z
N MET A 1 -32.29 2.31 -10.48
CA MET A 1 -31.55 1.03 -10.35
C MET A 1 -32.52 -0.08 -9.95
N PRO A 2 -32.32 -1.34 -10.38
CA PRO A 2 -33.20 -2.44 -10.00
C PRO A 2 -33.17 -2.74 -8.50
N GLN A 3 -34.33 -2.80 -7.85
CA GLN A 3 -34.47 -3.00 -6.39
C GLN A 3 -33.79 -4.28 -5.89
N ARG A 4 -33.81 -5.35 -6.70
CA ARG A 4 -33.17 -6.64 -6.40
C ARG A 4 -31.65 -6.53 -6.24
N VAL A 5 -31.01 -5.67 -7.04
CA VAL A 5 -29.56 -5.48 -7.02
C VAL A 5 -29.15 -4.69 -5.77
N VAL A 6 -29.92 -3.65 -5.44
CA VAL A 6 -29.68 -2.83 -4.25
C VAL A 6 -29.82 -3.65 -2.97
N LYS A 7 -30.87 -4.49 -2.88
CA LYS A 7 -31.07 -5.38 -1.73
C LYS A 7 -29.91 -6.36 -1.55
N ARG A 8 -29.47 -6.99 -2.64
CA ARG A 8 -28.33 -7.92 -2.62
C ARG A 8 -27.03 -7.23 -2.23
N ALA A 9 -26.79 -6.01 -2.72
CA ALA A 9 -25.62 -5.23 -2.35
C ALA A 9 -25.60 -4.90 -0.85
N ASN A 10 -26.76 -4.52 -0.28
CA ASN A 10 -26.87 -4.25 1.16
C ASN A 10 -26.60 -5.50 2.00
N GLU A 11 -27.09 -6.67 1.58
CA GLU A 11 -26.82 -7.95 2.26
C GLU A 11 -25.32 -8.30 2.24
N ILE A 12 -24.65 -8.12 1.10
CA ILE A 12 -23.20 -8.34 0.95
C ILE A 12 -22.41 -7.35 1.82
N LEU A 13 -22.85 -6.09 1.87
CA LEU A 13 -22.22 -5.06 2.69
C LEU A 13 -22.26 -5.44 4.18
N VAL A 14 -23.42 -5.87 4.68
CA VAL A 14 -23.57 -6.33 6.08
C VAL A 14 -22.65 -7.53 6.37
N GLN A 15 -22.53 -8.48 5.44
CA GLN A 15 -21.62 -9.62 5.59
C GLN A 15 -20.15 -9.19 5.67
N LEU A 16 -19.71 -8.32 4.75
CA LEU A 16 -18.33 -7.81 4.73
C LEU A 16 -17.99 -6.97 5.97
N GLU A 17 -18.95 -6.21 6.49
CA GLU A 17 -18.79 -5.47 7.75
C GLU A 17 -18.64 -6.41 8.95
N GLN A 18 -19.36 -7.52 8.97
CA GLN A 18 -19.30 -8.50 10.05
C GLN A 18 -17.97 -9.27 10.04
N ASP A 19 -17.50 -9.67 8.85
CA ASP A 19 -16.20 -10.34 8.67
C ASP A 19 -15.03 -9.41 9.03
N ASN A 20 -15.12 -8.13 8.62
CA ASN A 20 -14.14 -7.11 8.99
C ASN A 20 -14.14 -6.85 10.51
N ARG A 21 -15.31 -6.83 11.15
CA ARG A 21 -15.39 -6.69 12.61
C ARG A 21 -14.77 -7.88 13.35
N GLN A 22 -14.90 -9.10 12.83
CA GLN A 22 -14.31 -10.29 13.44
C GLN A 22 -12.78 -10.33 13.29
N SER A 23 -12.24 -9.93 12.13
CA SER A 23 -10.78 -9.82 11.97
C SER A 23 -10.17 -8.75 12.87
N VAL A 24 -10.90 -7.66 13.14
CA VAL A 24 -10.49 -6.60 14.08
C VAL A 24 -10.68 -7.02 15.54
N VAL A 25 -11.60 -7.93 15.88
CA VAL A 25 -11.77 -8.40 17.28
C VAL A 25 -10.53 -9.15 17.80
N SER A 26 -9.77 -9.82 16.93
CA SER A 26 -8.46 -10.38 17.29
C SER A 26 -7.40 -9.31 17.63
N ALA A 27 -7.63 -8.04 17.25
CA ALA A 27 -6.79 -6.89 17.60
C ALA A 27 -7.40 -6.01 18.73
N LYS A 28 -8.66 -6.23 19.13
CA LYS A 28 -9.40 -5.40 20.11
C LYS A 28 -9.08 -5.66 21.58
N GLN A 29 -8.05 -6.43 21.91
CA GLN A 29 -7.55 -6.45 23.30
C GLN A 29 -6.75 -5.19 23.67
N LEU A 30 -6.45 -4.30 22.72
CA LEU A 30 -5.49 -3.23 22.97
C LEU A 30 -6.06 -1.86 23.38
N ASP A 31 -7.19 -1.35 22.88
CA ASP A 31 -7.46 0.09 23.05
C ASP A 31 -8.88 0.45 23.47
N ASN A 32 -9.06 0.60 24.78
CA ASN A 32 -10.05 1.46 25.41
C ASN A 32 -9.72 2.95 25.15
N LEU A 33 -9.67 3.40 23.89
CA LEU A 33 -9.48 4.83 23.58
C LEU A 33 -10.60 5.40 22.70
N PRO A 34 -11.21 6.54 23.11
CA PRO A 34 -12.23 7.22 22.33
C PRO A 34 -11.57 8.13 21.30
N MET A 35 -11.28 7.62 20.11
CA MET A 35 -11.08 8.45 18.91
C MET A 35 -11.64 7.69 17.70
N ARG A 36 -12.91 7.97 17.37
CA ARG A 36 -13.55 7.52 16.14
C ARG A 36 -14.12 8.73 15.42
N GLU A 37 -13.27 9.51 14.76
CA GLU A 37 -13.75 10.48 13.76
C GLU A 37 -12.93 10.50 12.46
N ASP A 38 -11.67 10.05 12.41
CA ASP A 38 -10.84 10.19 11.19
C ASP A 38 -10.18 8.89 10.72
N MET A 39 -10.92 7.78 10.60
CA MET A 39 -10.39 6.64 9.82
C MET A 39 -10.62 6.88 8.33
N GLN A 40 -9.91 7.88 7.80
CA GLN A 40 -9.76 8.08 6.36
C GLN A 40 -9.17 6.80 5.76
N LEU A 41 -9.86 6.23 4.78
CA LEU A 41 -9.38 5.12 3.98
C LEU A 41 -8.18 5.59 3.15
N SER A 42 -6.99 5.57 3.75
CA SER A 42 -5.69 5.66 3.06
C SER A 42 -5.47 4.36 2.29
N PHE A 43 -6.34 4.02 1.34
CA PHE A 43 -6.30 2.73 0.66
C PHE A 43 -5.30 2.65 -0.49
N PHE A 44 -4.46 3.66 -0.75
CA PHE A 44 -3.23 3.53 -1.54
C PHE A 44 -2.27 4.67 -1.20
N GLN A 45 -1.63 4.59 -0.04
CA GLN A 45 -0.37 5.26 0.27
C GLN A 45 0.39 4.37 1.25
N LEU A 46 0.70 3.16 0.79
CA LEU A 46 1.87 2.45 1.28
C LEU A 46 3.00 2.93 0.37
N ASP A 47 3.54 4.12 0.65
CA ASP A 47 4.83 4.49 0.08
C ASP A 47 5.83 3.51 0.67
N ASP A 48 6.04 2.40 -0.05
CA ASP A 48 7.03 1.42 0.33
C ASP A 48 8.37 2.16 0.38
N PRO A 49 9.01 2.31 1.56
CA PRO A 49 10.19 3.14 1.72
C PRO A 49 11.32 2.70 0.78
N VAL A 50 11.30 1.43 0.34
CA VAL A 50 12.23 0.88 -0.65
C VAL A 50 11.94 1.42 -2.06
N LEU A 51 10.68 1.49 -2.47
CA LEU A 51 10.28 2.02 -3.77
C LEU A 51 10.48 3.54 -3.84
N GLU A 52 10.28 4.25 -2.74
CA GLU A 52 10.58 5.67 -2.61
C GLU A 52 12.08 5.95 -2.77
N GLN A 53 12.94 5.15 -2.12
CA GLN A 53 14.39 5.24 -2.30
C GLN A 53 14.82 5.00 -3.74
N ILE A 54 14.31 3.94 -4.39
CA ILE A 54 14.63 3.65 -5.80
C ILE A 54 14.17 4.78 -6.72
N ARG A 55 12.98 5.32 -6.49
CA ARG A 55 12.43 6.44 -7.26
C ARG A 55 13.34 7.67 -7.17
N ASP A 56 13.80 7.99 -5.97
CA ASP A 56 14.66 9.15 -5.73
C ASP A 56 16.07 8.93 -6.31
N GLU A 57 16.61 7.71 -6.25
CA GLU A 57 17.88 7.36 -6.90
C GLU A 57 17.82 7.52 -8.42
N ILE A 58 16.75 7.03 -9.06
CA ILE A 58 16.55 7.16 -10.51
C ILE A 58 16.37 8.64 -10.89
N LYS A 59 15.61 9.40 -10.10
CA LYS A 59 15.33 10.81 -10.37
C LYS A 59 16.58 11.70 -10.26
N ASN A 60 17.49 11.37 -9.35
CA ASN A 60 18.74 12.09 -9.15
C ASN A 60 19.89 11.59 -10.03
N ALA A 61 19.68 10.53 -10.82
CA ALA A 61 20.71 10.01 -11.72
C ALA A 61 20.91 10.93 -12.93
N ASP A 62 22.12 11.46 -13.07
CA ASP A 62 22.51 12.26 -14.24
C ASP A 62 22.92 11.35 -15.40
N LEU A 63 21.94 11.01 -16.24
CA LEU A 63 22.14 10.15 -17.41
C LEU A 63 23.13 10.71 -18.44
N ASN A 64 23.40 12.01 -18.44
CA ASN A 64 24.28 12.65 -19.44
C ASN A 64 25.77 12.51 -19.10
N ASN A 65 26.08 12.22 -17.84
CA ASN A 65 27.46 12.14 -17.34
C ASN A 65 27.85 10.73 -16.85
N LEU A 66 26.93 9.77 -16.92
CA LEU A 66 27.20 8.39 -16.52
C LEU A 66 27.95 7.64 -17.62
N THR A 67 29.03 6.97 -17.24
CA THR A 67 29.66 6.01 -18.13
C THR A 67 28.77 4.77 -18.29
N PRO A 68 28.82 4.07 -19.45
CA PRO A 68 28.01 2.87 -19.66
C PRO A 68 28.19 1.81 -18.56
N LEU A 69 29.40 1.70 -18.00
CA LEU A 69 29.71 0.77 -16.91
C LEU A 69 29.04 1.20 -15.59
N GLU A 70 29.05 2.48 -15.26
CA GLU A 70 28.41 3.01 -14.05
C GLU A 70 26.89 2.91 -14.12
N ALA A 71 26.31 3.15 -15.29
CA ALA A 71 24.87 2.96 -15.52
C ALA A 71 24.47 1.48 -15.30
N LEU A 72 25.25 0.54 -15.84
CA LEU A 72 25.03 -0.90 -15.62
C LEU A 72 25.15 -1.29 -14.15
N ASN A 73 26.13 -0.75 -13.43
CA ASN A 73 26.32 -1.02 -12.00
C ASN A 73 25.16 -0.47 -11.16
N LYS A 74 24.71 0.76 -11.41
CA LYS A 74 23.54 1.36 -10.74
C LYS A 74 22.26 0.56 -11.01
N LEU A 75 22.06 0.08 -12.23
CA LEU A 75 20.92 -0.77 -12.57
C LEU A 75 20.96 -2.13 -11.86
N ALA A 76 22.15 -2.72 -11.71
CA ALA A 76 22.33 -3.96 -10.96
C ALA A 76 22.01 -3.80 -9.47
N GLU A 77 22.38 -2.65 -8.88
CA GLU A 77 22.08 -2.31 -7.49
C GLU A 77 20.58 -2.15 -7.24
N ILE A 78 19.89 -1.37 -8.08
CA ILE A 78 18.42 -1.21 -8.03
C ILE A 78 17.73 -2.58 -8.17
N LYS A 79 18.19 -3.42 -9.09
CA LYS A 79 17.65 -4.78 -9.29
C LYS A 79 17.80 -5.64 -8.03
N ARG A 80 18.93 -5.52 -7.32
CA ARG A 80 19.18 -6.24 -6.06
C ARG A 80 18.19 -5.82 -4.98
N ILE A 81 17.98 -4.51 -4.83
CA ILE A 81 17.05 -3.92 -3.86
C ILE A 81 15.62 -4.41 -4.10
N ILE A 82 15.17 -4.45 -5.36
CA ILE A 82 13.82 -4.95 -5.73
C ILE A 82 13.68 -6.46 -5.51
N THR A 83 14.74 -7.24 -5.77
CA THR A 83 14.66 -8.71 -5.74
C THR A 83 14.91 -9.29 -4.34
N GLY A 84 15.41 -8.50 -3.39
CA GLY A 84 15.61 -8.92 -1.99
C GLY A 84 16.60 -10.09 -1.82
N LYS A 85 17.50 -10.30 -2.79
CA LYS A 85 18.56 -11.33 -2.78
C LYS A 85 19.94 -10.72 -2.73
#